data_AF-A0ABD3PIS2-F1
#
_entry.id   AF-A0ABD3PIS2-F1
#
_cell.length_a   1.000
_cell.length_b   1.000
_cell.length_c   1.000
_cell.angle_alpha   90.00
_cell.angle_beta   90.00
_cell.angle_gamma   90.00
#
_symmetry.space_group_name_H-M   'P 1'
#
loop_
_entity.id
_entity.type
_entity.pdbx_description
1 polymer ?
#
loop_
_entity_poly.entity_id
_entity_poly.type
_entity_poly.pdbx_seq_one_letter_code
_entity_poly.pdbx_strand_id
1 'polypeptide(L)'
;MASEHSNSLLANNGNDPLSCPICLSSSDENGPSRQFAKTTCGHIFCASCMEQVLSKPRSFQGQDEDDDVRFQCATRGKCPMCRQHVSLFELRDAVDDSCLIIARNTTVSTWPIRNARYEQRVLGRRIFSDTWSSRLALMVERHGAIGGFGITFQYNANTPSLSFKSPLYSFGGEDLECEVEPEVVHSLNFDHFHFHEATMTFHGGITNTRPLTSRKPQKESSSYVTDSRRTCCPTYFFQNLECVLQFSPDGKYIRDGYLSWSYFNPPSPEHFPLDGIWEVELEPGKFIQIYVQFHSFSFLDERYHVFINKDNQAWFHWPGSSVVQTSTQKIVPDSSSRCIGETLHWITNTAVRFQWKRICMSLGRVLNVVRMKPIQFVYQKVTTDLENDITLGPTYHARTLWGNTFCQAFTVGLASYHFVQADCDTEGYQAYISYENPLTSQWPNLDNGEAIPSCVPFRNIQWNEVSRTFRGDILWMEDFGTTWTGDSKWSYEMTFDPSFRFVISGTCAMANRDPHQFGKDLIYINAALEVVFREALESSNSTGEYIDILRECRHYGASEATMQCLGEVALSLMNNGEGSCFDLNL
;
A
#
# COMPACT_ATOMS: atom_id res chain seq x y z
N MET A 1 30.17 11.34 -36.21
CA MET A 1 29.92 12.78 -36.41
C MET A 1 28.42 13.03 -36.28
N ALA A 2 27.94 13.03 -35.03
CA ALA A 2 26.61 13.51 -34.65
C ALA A 2 26.88 14.67 -33.69
N SER A 3 26.29 15.83 -34.00
CA SER A 3 26.64 17.13 -33.44
C SER A 3 26.15 17.31 -32.00
N GLU A 4 27.07 17.59 -31.09
CA GLU A 4 26.86 18.10 -29.73
C GLU A 4 26.36 19.56 -29.77
N HIS A 5 25.15 19.78 -30.25
CA HIS A 5 24.49 21.09 -30.23
C HIS A 5 23.20 21.04 -29.41
N SER A 6 23.32 20.93 -28.09
CA SER A 6 22.25 21.30 -27.15
C SER A 6 22.76 21.27 -25.71
N ASN A 7 23.00 22.45 -25.13
CA ASN A 7 22.88 22.82 -23.69
C ASN A 7 23.78 24.02 -23.32
N SER A 8 23.68 25.12 -24.07
CA SER A 8 24.27 26.41 -23.69
C SER A 8 23.24 27.56 -23.81
N LEU A 9 22.00 27.29 -23.43
CA LEU A 9 21.01 28.35 -23.23
C LEU A 9 20.99 28.68 -21.73
N LEU A 10 21.47 29.89 -21.43
CA LEU A 10 21.32 30.62 -20.15
C LEU A 10 22.23 30.20 -18.99
N ALA A 11 23.56 30.23 -19.19
CA ALA A 11 24.44 30.65 -18.11
C ALA A 11 24.26 32.18 -17.97
N ASN A 12 23.20 32.60 -17.30
CA ASN A 12 22.90 34.00 -17.06
C ASN A 12 24.02 34.55 -16.15
N ASN A 13 24.83 35.49 -16.65
CA ASN A 13 25.91 36.09 -15.89
C ASN A 13 25.32 36.93 -14.76
N GLY A 14 25.37 36.36 -13.55
CA GLY A 14 25.13 36.90 -12.21
C GLY A 14 24.59 38.32 -12.08
N ASN A 15 23.28 38.42 -11.81
CA ASN A 15 22.61 39.35 -10.86
C ASN A 15 21.14 39.62 -11.22
N ASP A 16 20.60 39.02 -12.28
CA ASP A 16 19.17 39.16 -12.54
C ASP A 16 18.36 38.54 -11.38
N PRO A 17 17.37 39.27 -10.84
CA PRO A 17 16.55 38.77 -9.76
C PRO A 17 15.80 37.50 -10.19
N LEU A 18 15.77 36.51 -9.30
CA LEU A 18 15.03 35.28 -9.53
C LEU A 18 13.54 35.64 -9.65
N SER A 19 12.90 35.23 -10.73
CA SER A 19 11.47 35.43 -10.93
C SER A 19 10.76 34.08 -11.11
N CYS A 20 9.61 33.92 -10.45
CA CYS A 20 8.83 32.69 -10.57
C CYS A 20 7.91 32.79 -11.80
N PRO A 21 7.97 31.87 -12.78
CA PRO A 21 7.13 31.95 -13.98
C PRO A 21 5.64 31.66 -13.72
N ILE A 22 5.27 31.19 -12.52
CA ILE A 22 3.87 30.87 -12.16
C ILE A 22 3.17 32.09 -11.55
N CYS A 23 3.76 32.70 -10.52
CA CYS A 23 3.17 33.86 -9.83
C CYS A 23 3.77 35.21 -10.25
N LEU A 24 4.79 35.20 -11.12
CA LEU A 24 5.52 36.36 -11.64
C LEU A 24 6.26 37.21 -10.59
N SER A 25 6.30 36.78 -9.32
CA SER A 25 7.01 37.51 -8.27
C SER A 25 8.52 37.35 -8.38
N SER A 26 9.24 38.44 -8.12
CA SER A 26 10.70 38.49 -8.08
C SER A 26 11.27 38.44 -6.66
N SER A 27 12.53 38.00 -6.52
CA SER A 27 13.28 38.02 -5.26
C SER A 27 13.40 39.40 -4.60
N ASP A 28 13.27 40.47 -5.39
CA ASP A 28 13.55 41.84 -4.96
C ASP A 28 12.31 42.58 -4.44
N GLU A 29 11.12 41.96 -4.48
CA GLU A 29 9.91 42.58 -3.91
C GLU A 29 10.05 42.61 -2.37
N ASN A 30 9.80 43.78 -1.75
CA ASN A 30 9.94 44.08 -0.30
C ASN A 30 9.00 43.26 0.64
N GLY A 31 8.60 42.05 0.28
CA GLY A 31 7.79 41.14 1.07
C GLY A 31 8.62 40.22 1.99
N PRO A 32 7.96 39.31 2.73
CA PRO A 32 8.66 38.26 3.46
C PRO A 32 9.56 37.48 2.50
N SER A 33 10.80 37.19 2.92
CA SER A 33 11.82 36.52 2.11
C SER A 33 11.25 35.24 1.50
N ARG A 34 10.93 35.29 0.20
CA ARG A 34 10.39 34.14 -0.52
C ARG A 34 11.53 33.21 -0.88
N GLN A 35 11.36 31.94 -0.54
CA GLN A 35 12.31 30.91 -0.96
C GLN A 35 12.06 30.52 -2.41
N PHE A 36 13.13 30.42 -3.20
CA PHE A 36 13.09 29.94 -4.58
C PHE A 36 13.67 28.53 -4.67
N ALA A 37 12.92 27.66 -5.34
CA ALA A 37 13.24 26.27 -5.57
C ALA A 37 13.74 26.06 -7.01
N LYS A 38 14.89 25.42 -7.14
CA LYS A 38 15.45 24.95 -8.40
C LYS A 38 15.17 23.45 -8.54
N THR A 39 14.55 23.10 -9.66
CA THR A 39 14.26 21.70 -10.03
C THR A 39 15.51 20.98 -10.50
N THR A 40 15.48 19.64 -10.53
CA THR A 40 16.58 18.79 -11.06
C THR A 40 16.88 19.05 -12.54
N CYS A 41 15.91 19.59 -13.28
CA CYS A 41 16.07 20.03 -14.67
C CYS A 41 16.59 21.47 -14.83
N GLY A 42 16.88 22.17 -13.72
CA GLY A 42 17.49 23.51 -13.72
C GLY A 42 16.50 24.68 -13.72
N HIS A 43 15.21 24.46 -13.94
CA HIS A 43 14.19 25.54 -13.88
C HIS A 43 13.93 25.98 -12.45
N ILE A 44 13.68 27.28 -12.26
CA ILE A 44 13.51 27.93 -10.95
C ILE A 44 12.06 28.43 -10.79
N PHE A 45 11.50 28.22 -9.60
CA PHE A 45 10.15 28.64 -9.20
C PHE A 45 10.19 29.14 -7.75
N CYS A 46 9.21 29.91 -7.28
CA CYS A 46 9.08 30.06 -5.82
C CYS A 46 8.62 28.72 -5.21
N ALA A 47 9.11 28.40 -4.01
CA ALA A 47 8.87 27.11 -3.37
C ALA A 47 7.36 26.82 -3.23
N SER A 48 6.57 27.81 -2.81
CA SER A 48 5.12 27.67 -2.63
C SER A 48 4.35 27.33 -3.91
N CYS A 49 4.69 27.95 -5.04
CA CYS A 49 4.05 27.62 -6.32
C CYS A 49 4.44 26.22 -6.79
N MET A 50 5.70 25.83 -6.60
CA MET A 50 6.16 24.50 -6.98
C MET A 50 5.50 23.42 -6.12
N GLU A 51 5.38 23.66 -4.81
CA GLU A 51 4.66 22.80 -3.87
C GLU A 51 3.20 22.64 -4.31
N GLN A 52 2.47 23.74 -4.56
CA GLN A 52 1.10 23.67 -5.07
C GLN A 52 0.97 22.89 -6.39
N VAL A 53 1.94 23.00 -7.30
CA VAL A 53 1.94 22.23 -8.55
C VAL A 53 2.13 20.73 -8.30
N LEU A 54 3.01 20.36 -7.35
CA LEU A 54 3.33 18.96 -7.06
C LEU A 54 2.34 18.30 -6.10
N SER A 55 1.66 19.08 -5.27
CA SER A 55 0.69 18.61 -4.27
C SER A 55 -0.73 18.46 -4.80
N LYS A 56 -1.03 19.03 -5.97
CA LYS A 56 -2.35 18.85 -6.60
C LYS A 56 -2.56 17.37 -6.95
N PRO A 57 -3.60 16.71 -6.39
CA PRO A 57 -3.97 15.37 -6.80
C PRO A 57 -4.25 15.37 -8.30
N ARG A 58 -3.61 14.48 -9.05
CA ARG A 58 -3.98 14.30 -10.46
C ARG A 58 -5.30 13.55 -10.51
N SER A 59 -6.35 14.23 -10.95
CA SER A 59 -7.61 13.57 -11.27
C SER A 59 -7.35 12.52 -12.36
N PHE A 60 -7.85 11.31 -12.15
CA PHE A 60 -7.58 10.12 -12.96
C PHE A 60 -8.20 10.15 -14.38
N GLN A 61 -8.48 11.34 -14.93
CA GLN A 61 -9.36 11.50 -16.08
C GLN A 61 -8.70 11.27 -17.45
N GLY A 62 -7.51 10.64 -17.53
CA GLY A 62 -6.82 10.38 -18.79
C GLY A 62 -6.43 8.91 -18.96
N GLN A 63 -6.84 8.31 -20.08
CA GLN A 63 -6.59 6.92 -20.51
C GLN A 63 -5.11 6.56 -20.81
N ASP A 64 -4.15 7.39 -20.42
CA ASP A 64 -2.73 7.07 -20.59
C ASP A 64 -2.30 6.12 -19.45
N GLU A 65 -2.76 4.87 -19.52
CA GLU A 65 -2.49 3.81 -18.53
C GLU A 65 -0.99 3.47 -18.39
N ASP A 66 -0.16 3.93 -19.34
CA ASP A 66 1.30 3.78 -19.32
C ASP A 66 2.04 4.94 -18.62
N ASP A 67 1.35 5.99 -18.14
CA ASP A 67 1.98 7.09 -17.38
C ASP A 67 2.33 6.57 -15.96
N ASP A 68 3.50 5.93 -15.90
CA ASP A 68 4.35 5.51 -14.77
C ASP A 68 3.79 5.80 -13.36
N VAL A 69 3.45 4.70 -12.68
CA VAL A 69 2.88 4.56 -11.34
C VAL A 69 3.54 5.48 -10.28
N ARG A 70 4.81 5.86 -10.48
CA ARG A 70 5.57 6.80 -9.63
C ARG A 70 4.96 8.20 -9.53
N PHE A 71 4.13 8.61 -10.49
CA PHE A 71 3.69 10.01 -10.61
C PHE A 71 2.31 10.30 -10.02
N GLN A 72 1.77 9.34 -9.27
CA GLN A 72 0.44 9.46 -8.68
C GLN A 72 0.47 9.87 -7.19
N CYS A 73 1.66 9.96 -6.57
CA CYS A 73 1.81 10.50 -5.22
C CYS A 73 1.86 12.03 -5.24
N ALA A 74 1.24 12.68 -4.25
CA ALA A 74 1.09 14.15 -4.11
C ALA A 74 2.40 14.93 -3.85
N THR A 75 3.55 14.39 -4.24
CA THR A 75 4.87 15.02 -4.10
C THR A 75 5.76 14.81 -5.32
N ARG A 76 5.27 14.15 -6.38
CA ARG A 76 5.98 13.97 -7.65
C ARG A 76 5.12 14.47 -8.80
N GLY A 77 5.75 15.14 -9.76
CA GLY A 77 5.04 15.72 -10.90
C GLY A 77 5.95 16.02 -12.07
N LYS A 78 5.41 16.73 -13.07
CA LYS A 78 6.14 17.18 -14.26
C LYS A 78 6.46 18.67 -14.08
N CYS A 79 7.69 19.08 -14.37
CA CYS A 79 8.12 20.47 -14.36
C CYS A 79 7.20 21.31 -15.28
N PRO A 80 6.67 22.46 -14.84
CA PRO A 80 5.80 23.30 -15.68
C PRO A 80 6.45 23.76 -17.00
N MET A 81 7.78 23.88 -17.03
CA MET A 81 8.51 24.42 -18.18
C MET A 81 8.90 23.33 -19.19
N CYS A 82 9.68 22.32 -18.78
CA CYS A 82 10.17 21.28 -19.70
C CYS A 82 9.45 19.94 -19.58
N ARG A 83 8.46 19.82 -18.68
CA ARG A 83 7.73 18.58 -18.39
C ARG A 83 8.56 17.41 -17.84
N GLN A 84 9.86 17.60 -17.60
CA GLN A 84 10.70 16.60 -16.93
C GLN A 84 10.16 16.29 -15.54
N HIS A 85 10.29 15.04 -15.12
CA HIS A 85 9.84 14.60 -13.81
C HIS A 85 10.67 15.25 -12.69
N VAL A 86 9.95 15.70 -11.67
CA VAL A 86 10.51 16.42 -10.53
C VAL A 86 9.82 15.93 -9.25
N SER A 87 10.62 15.77 -8.20
CA SER A 87 10.17 15.40 -6.86
C SER A 87 10.28 16.61 -5.94
N LEU A 88 9.28 16.81 -5.08
CA LEU A 88 9.29 17.85 -4.05
C LEU A 88 10.52 17.72 -3.13
N PHE A 89 10.95 16.48 -2.85
CA PHE A 89 12.10 16.16 -2.00
C PHE A 89 13.46 16.33 -2.68
N GLU A 90 13.48 16.61 -3.99
CA GLU A 90 14.70 16.86 -4.77
C GLU A 90 14.88 18.33 -5.15
N LEU A 91 13.94 19.20 -4.77
CA LEU A 91 14.04 20.63 -5.01
C LEU A 91 15.19 21.22 -4.20
N ARG A 92 16.08 21.93 -4.88
CA ARG A 92 17.23 22.63 -4.28
C ARG A 92 16.90 24.10 -4.08
N ASP A 93 17.55 24.75 -3.12
CA ASP A 93 17.48 26.20 -3.02
C ASP A 93 18.15 26.84 -4.24
N ALA A 94 17.50 27.82 -4.86
CA ALA A 94 18.00 28.45 -6.07
C ALA A 94 19.21 29.36 -5.81
N VAL A 95 19.38 29.84 -4.58
CA VAL A 95 20.52 30.65 -4.14
C VAL A 95 21.66 29.75 -3.69
N ASP A 96 21.34 28.68 -2.94
CA ASP A 96 22.29 27.66 -2.50
C ASP A 96 21.94 26.28 -3.06
N ASP A 97 22.52 25.95 -4.22
CA ASP A 97 22.27 24.67 -4.91
C ASP A 97 22.68 23.45 -4.07
N SER A 98 23.41 23.62 -2.97
CA SER A 98 23.77 22.54 -2.04
C SER A 98 22.68 22.24 -1.01
N CYS A 99 21.76 23.17 -0.77
CA CYS A 99 20.65 23.03 0.17
C CYS A 99 19.40 22.49 -0.53
N LEU A 100 18.66 21.60 0.16
CA LEU A 100 17.33 21.17 -0.27
C LEU A 100 16.27 22.05 0.36
N ILE A 101 15.21 22.36 -0.39
CA ILE A 101 14.06 23.13 0.11
C ILE A 101 13.42 22.40 1.30
N ILE A 102 13.23 21.09 1.16
CA ILE A 102 12.84 20.21 2.26
C ILE A 102 14.09 19.53 2.80
N ALA A 103 14.56 19.99 3.95
CA ALA A 103 15.76 19.48 4.59
C ALA A 103 15.67 17.95 4.85
N ARG A 104 16.83 17.27 4.73
CA ARG A 104 16.99 15.84 5.03
C ARG A 104 17.17 15.62 6.52
N ASN A 105 16.74 14.44 6.99
CA ASN A 105 17.05 13.91 8.31
C ASN A 105 16.67 14.84 9.46
N THR A 106 15.70 15.73 9.23
CA THR A 106 15.15 16.58 10.27
C THR A 106 14.31 15.71 11.19
N THR A 107 14.80 15.44 12.39
CA THR A 107 14.00 14.85 13.44
C THR A 107 13.07 15.92 13.98
N VAL A 108 11.83 15.91 13.54
CA VAL A 108 10.84 16.86 14.06
C VAL A 108 10.07 16.14 15.15
N SER A 109 10.21 16.64 16.37
CA SER A 109 9.55 16.09 17.55
C SER A 109 8.02 16.15 17.47
N THR A 110 7.47 17.01 16.61
CA THR A 110 6.04 17.30 16.45
C THR A 110 5.35 16.49 15.36
N TRP A 111 6.05 15.62 14.62
CA TRP A 111 5.38 14.84 13.56
C TRP A 111 4.36 13.86 14.15
N PRO A 112 3.13 13.79 13.61
CA PRO A 112 2.06 12.89 14.10
C PRO A 112 2.42 11.40 13.93
N ILE A 113 3.36 11.12 13.03
CA ILE A 113 3.91 9.78 12.76
C ILE A 113 5.08 9.41 13.68
N ARG A 114 5.56 10.30 14.54
CA ARG A 114 6.70 10.02 15.43
C ARG A 114 6.32 8.98 16.49
N ASN A 115 7.25 8.07 16.76
CA ASN A 115 7.05 6.91 17.64
C ASN A 115 5.85 6.04 17.22
N ALA A 116 5.42 6.16 15.97
CA ALA A 116 4.38 5.34 15.42
C ALA A 116 5.01 4.14 14.73
N ARG A 117 4.38 3.00 14.93
CA ARG A 117 4.58 1.79 14.14
C ARG A 117 3.36 1.66 13.26
N TYR A 118 3.51 1.35 11.99
CA TYR A 118 2.42 1.11 11.07
C TYR A 118 2.54 -0.31 10.57
N GLU A 119 1.47 -1.06 10.73
CA GLU A 119 1.37 -2.42 10.25
C GLU A 119 0.25 -2.54 9.26
N GLN A 120 0.51 -3.36 8.26
CA GLN A 120 -0.49 -3.80 7.32
C GLN A 120 -1.58 -4.58 8.06
N ARG A 121 -2.80 -4.06 8.03
CA ARG A 121 -4.01 -4.75 8.46
C ARG A 121 -4.74 -5.23 7.21
N VAL A 122 -5.16 -6.49 7.22
CA VAL A 122 -6.07 -7.00 6.19
C VAL A 122 -7.43 -6.37 6.46
N LEU A 123 -7.84 -5.46 5.57
CA LEU A 123 -9.25 -5.13 5.47
C LEU A 123 -9.96 -6.43 5.10
N GLY A 124 -10.88 -6.88 5.93
CA GLY A 124 -11.63 -8.11 5.71
C GLY A 124 -12.18 -8.15 4.28
N ARG A 125 -11.60 -9.03 3.45
CA ARG A 125 -12.09 -9.68 2.22
C ARG A 125 -10.93 -9.96 1.26
N ARG A 126 -10.76 -11.23 0.87
CA ARG A 126 -9.91 -11.67 -0.26
C ARG A 126 -10.53 -11.29 -1.63
N ILE A 127 -10.90 -10.03 -1.87
CA ILE A 127 -11.40 -9.60 -3.21
C ILE A 127 -10.25 -9.13 -4.11
N PHE A 128 -9.20 -9.92 -4.29
CA PHE A 128 -8.29 -9.63 -5.40
C PHE A 128 -8.01 -10.89 -6.20
N SER A 129 -8.53 -10.86 -7.43
CA SER A 129 -8.17 -11.75 -8.52
C SER A 129 -6.65 -11.92 -8.66
N ASP A 130 -6.24 -13.16 -8.89
CA ASP A 130 -4.90 -13.77 -8.91
C ASP A 130 -3.73 -13.11 -9.67
N THR A 131 -3.82 -11.87 -10.16
CA THR A 131 -2.74 -11.31 -11.00
C THR A 131 -2.00 -10.10 -10.43
N TRP A 132 -2.61 -9.28 -9.56
CA TRP A 132 -2.00 -8.01 -9.11
C TRP A 132 -1.74 -7.92 -7.61
N SER A 133 -2.68 -8.34 -6.77
CA SER A 133 -2.42 -8.60 -5.34
C SER A 133 -1.33 -9.65 -5.20
N SER A 134 -1.40 -10.71 -6.00
CA SER A 134 -0.38 -11.74 -6.12
C SER A 134 0.93 -11.16 -6.61
N ARG A 135 1.00 -10.18 -7.52
CA ARG A 135 2.29 -9.60 -7.96
C ARG A 135 2.96 -8.73 -6.91
N LEU A 136 2.20 -8.00 -6.11
CA LEU A 136 2.75 -7.19 -5.03
C LEU A 136 3.06 -8.03 -3.79
N ALA A 137 2.13 -8.90 -3.37
CA ALA A 137 2.40 -9.93 -2.39
C ALA A 137 3.60 -10.78 -2.84
N LEU A 138 3.66 -11.25 -4.11
CA LEU A 138 4.83 -11.90 -4.71
C LEU A 138 6.07 -11.02 -4.67
N MET A 139 6.04 -9.75 -5.04
CA MET A 139 7.27 -8.93 -5.11
C MET A 139 7.81 -8.60 -3.72
N VAL A 140 6.91 -8.49 -2.74
CA VAL A 140 7.23 -8.31 -1.32
C VAL A 140 7.67 -9.66 -0.71
N GLU A 141 7.02 -10.78 -1.03
CA GLU A 141 7.34 -12.18 -0.69
C GLU A 141 8.70 -12.62 -1.29
N ARG A 142 8.89 -12.40 -2.59
CA ARG A 142 10.10 -12.65 -3.41
C ARG A 142 11.32 -11.90 -2.90
N HIS A 143 11.14 -10.81 -2.17
CA HIS A 143 12.22 -9.98 -1.65
C HIS A 143 12.30 -9.98 -0.11
N GLY A 144 11.56 -10.87 0.56
CA GLY A 144 11.76 -11.20 1.97
C GLY A 144 10.71 -10.66 2.96
N ALA A 145 9.49 -10.36 2.52
CA ALA A 145 8.34 -10.14 3.38
C ALA A 145 7.21 -11.10 2.99
N ILE A 146 7.11 -12.23 3.72
CA ILE A 146 6.13 -13.26 3.37
C ILE A 146 4.72 -12.94 3.88
N GLY A 147 3.73 -13.10 3.00
CA GLY A 147 2.33 -13.32 3.33
C GLY A 147 1.37 -12.16 3.05
N GLY A 148 1.76 -11.08 2.38
CA GLY A 148 0.95 -9.85 2.42
C GLY A 148 0.74 -9.36 3.87
N PHE A 149 1.66 -9.73 4.76
CA PHE A 149 1.74 -9.34 6.16
C PHE A 149 3.20 -8.99 6.43
N GLY A 150 3.46 -7.95 7.22
CA GLY A 150 4.78 -7.80 7.84
C GLY A 150 5.73 -6.78 7.23
N ILE A 151 5.31 -5.93 6.27
CA ILE A 151 5.98 -4.64 6.14
C ILE A 151 5.53 -3.79 7.34
N THR A 152 6.47 -3.52 8.23
CA THR A 152 6.26 -2.63 9.37
C THR A 152 7.04 -1.36 9.11
N PHE A 153 6.35 -0.26 8.86
CA PHE A 153 6.99 1.05 8.88
C PHE A 153 7.02 1.54 10.32
N GLN A 154 8.20 1.81 10.86
CA GLN A 154 8.35 2.30 12.22
C GLN A 154 9.15 3.57 12.20
N TYR A 155 8.60 4.64 12.79
CA TYR A 155 9.32 5.87 13.00
C TYR A 155 9.71 5.97 14.47
N ASN A 156 10.88 5.46 14.83
CA ASN A 156 11.41 5.69 16.17
C ASN A 156 11.88 7.15 16.31
N ALA A 157 11.98 7.64 17.55
CA ALA A 157 12.25 9.05 17.88
C ALA A 157 13.30 9.74 16.99
N ASN A 158 14.31 9.00 16.52
CA ASN A 158 15.41 9.54 15.73
C ASN A 158 15.61 8.87 14.35
N THR A 159 14.95 7.75 14.05
CA THR A 159 15.28 6.99 12.83
C THR A 159 14.06 6.19 12.35
N PRO A 160 13.53 6.51 11.15
CA PRO A 160 12.56 5.65 10.51
C PRO A 160 13.23 4.38 10.00
N SER A 161 12.48 3.29 10.06
CA SER A 161 12.89 1.97 9.61
C SER A 161 11.74 1.26 8.91
N LEU A 162 12.09 0.42 7.96
CA LEU A 162 11.19 -0.51 7.29
C LEU A 162 11.58 -1.91 7.72
N SER A 163 10.67 -2.63 8.37
CA SER A 163 10.91 -4.01 8.79
C SER A 163 10.10 -5.00 7.96
N PHE A 164 10.67 -6.17 7.73
CA PHE A 164 10.12 -7.27 6.93
C PHE A 164 10.23 -8.56 7.74
N LYS A 165 9.18 -9.40 7.69
CA LYS A 165 9.21 -10.74 8.28
C LYS A 165 9.89 -11.70 7.31
N SER A 166 10.99 -12.34 7.72
CA SER A 166 11.68 -13.34 6.91
C SER A 166 10.73 -14.47 6.52
N PRO A 167 10.86 -15.03 5.31
CA PRO A 167 10.24 -16.30 4.98
C PRO A 167 10.44 -17.38 6.05
N LEU A 168 9.33 -17.93 6.55
CA LEU A 168 9.33 -19.21 7.28
C LEU A 168 9.46 -20.34 6.26
N TYR A 169 10.66 -20.55 5.70
CA TYR A 169 10.92 -21.76 4.91
C TYR A 169 12.14 -22.49 5.45
N SER A 170 11.90 -23.35 6.43
CA SER A 170 12.68 -24.56 6.65
C SER A 170 12.02 -25.69 5.86
N PHE A 171 12.46 -25.91 4.62
CA PHE A 171 12.15 -27.15 3.90
C PHE A 171 12.93 -28.29 4.54
N GLY A 172 12.37 -28.88 5.60
CA GLY A 172 12.69 -30.24 6.01
C GLY A 172 11.87 -31.19 5.13
N GLY A 173 12.54 -32.02 4.33
CA GLY A 173 11.89 -33.21 3.78
C GLY A 173 11.29 -34.04 4.93
N GLU A 174 10.25 -34.82 4.63
CA GLU A 174 9.30 -35.48 5.56
C GLU A 174 9.91 -36.31 6.72
N ASP A 175 11.23 -36.41 6.85
CA ASP A 175 11.94 -37.21 7.86
C ASP A 175 12.84 -36.41 8.83
N LEU A 176 12.84 -35.06 8.81
CA LEU A 176 13.53 -34.26 9.83
C LEU A 176 12.56 -33.35 10.58
N GLU A 177 12.31 -33.68 11.85
CA GLU A 177 11.78 -32.76 12.86
C GLU A 177 12.73 -31.56 13.00
N CYS A 178 12.61 -30.58 12.11
CA CYS A 178 13.24 -29.27 12.29
C CYS A 178 12.38 -28.49 13.28
N GLU A 179 12.97 -28.18 14.44
CA GLU A 179 12.43 -27.16 15.33
C GLU A 179 12.12 -25.90 14.52
N VAL A 180 10.88 -25.40 14.62
CA VAL A 180 10.47 -24.15 13.96
C VAL A 180 11.32 -23.03 14.55
N GLU A 181 12.30 -22.54 13.78
CA GLU A 181 13.13 -21.43 14.24
C GLU A 181 12.24 -20.18 14.45
N PRO A 182 12.52 -19.37 15.48
CA PRO A 182 11.76 -18.16 15.76
C PRO A 182 11.76 -17.21 14.55
N GLU A 183 10.61 -16.58 14.30
CA GLU A 183 10.38 -15.66 13.19
C GLU A 183 11.43 -14.53 13.19
N VAL A 184 12.35 -14.53 12.22
CA VAL A 184 13.40 -13.51 12.12
C VAL A 184 12.83 -12.27 11.42
N VAL A 185 12.79 -11.15 12.13
CA VAL A 185 12.39 -9.84 11.57
C VAL A 185 13.63 -9.09 11.09
N HIS A 186 13.67 -8.72 9.81
CA HIS A 186 14.71 -7.87 9.22
C HIS A 186 14.27 -6.42 9.26
N SER A 187 15.00 -5.56 9.98
CA SER A 187 14.75 -4.12 10.00
C SER A 187 15.81 -3.36 9.23
N LEU A 188 15.38 -2.49 8.32
CA LEU A 188 16.21 -1.60 7.52
C LEU A 188 15.98 -0.16 7.95
N ASN A 189 17.03 0.52 8.43
CA ASN A 189 16.97 1.96 8.69
C ASN A 189 17.14 2.74 7.39
N PHE A 190 16.42 3.86 7.24
CA PHE A 190 16.62 4.77 6.11
C PHE A 190 17.90 5.59 6.30
N ASP A 191 18.75 5.66 5.27
CA ASP A 191 19.98 6.47 5.27
C ASP A 191 19.66 7.95 5.16
N HIS A 192 18.62 8.26 4.39
CA HIS A 192 18.08 9.60 4.26
C HIS A 192 16.57 9.56 4.29
N PHE A 193 15.96 10.52 4.95
CA PHE A 193 14.50 10.63 4.98
C PHE A 193 14.06 12.09 5.04
N HIS A 194 12.84 12.30 4.57
CA HIS A 194 12.12 13.56 4.57
C HIS A 194 10.68 13.32 5.01
N PHE A 195 10.08 14.33 5.61
CA PHE A 195 8.64 14.36 5.80
C PHE A 195 8.13 15.74 5.45
N HIS A 196 7.15 15.78 4.57
CA HIS A 196 6.47 17.00 4.17
C HIS A 196 5.14 17.09 4.91
N GLU A 197 5.07 17.97 5.90
CA GLU A 197 3.93 18.08 6.82
C GLU A 197 2.65 18.49 6.10
N ALA A 198 2.71 19.47 5.19
CA ALA A 198 1.54 19.98 4.48
C ALA A 198 0.83 18.90 3.64
N THR A 199 1.57 17.94 3.07
CA THR A 199 0.98 16.81 2.32
C THR A 199 0.95 15.51 3.11
N MET A 200 1.40 15.52 4.36
CA MET A 200 1.57 14.35 5.21
C MET A 200 2.34 13.22 4.49
N THR A 201 3.43 13.56 3.80
CA THR A 201 4.16 12.59 2.97
C THR A 201 5.56 12.34 3.50
N PHE A 202 5.85 11.09 3.84
CA PHE A 202 7.19 10.60 4.12
C PHE A 202 7.89 10.16 2.83
N HIS A 203 9.19 10.44 2.73
CA HIS A 203 10.07 9.92 1.71
C HIS A 203 11.37 9.45 2.35
N GLY A 204 11.57 8.15 2.43
CA GLY A 204 12.79 7.52 2.91
C GLY A 204 13.55 6.86 1.77
N GLY A 205 14.88 6.93 1.81
CA GLY A 205 15.76 6.22 0.90
C GLY A 205 16.84 5.46 1.64
N ILE A 206 17.13 4.26 1.14
CA ILE A 206 18.21 3.39 1.59
C ILE A 206 19.14 3.18 0.40
N THR A 207 20.41 3.50 0.58
CA THR A 207 21.47 3.43 -0.42
C THR A 207 22.48 2.37 -0.01
N ASN A 208 22.95 1.60 -0.99
CA ASN A 208 24.06 0.67 -0.80
C ASN A 208 23.80 -0.32 0.35
N THR A 209 22.64 -0.97 0.34
CA THR A 209 22.34 -1.95 1.38
C THR A 209 23.32 -3.11 1.27
N ARG A 210 23.94 -3.44 2.41
CA ARG A 210 24.54 -4.77 2.57
C ARG A 210 23.46 -5.81 2.23
N PRO A 211 23.81 -6.96 1.65
CA PRO A 211 22.83 -8.01 1.43
C PRO A 211 22.05 -8.23 2.73
N LEU A 212 20.73 -8.39 2.63
CA LEU A 212 19.81 -8.70 3.74
C LEU A 212 20.13 -10.10 4.29
N THR A 213 21.35 -10.34 4.78
CA THR A 213 21.76 -11.63 5.30
C THR A 213 21.29 -11.72 6.74
N SER A 214 20.47 -12.74 7.03
CA SER A 214 19.96 -13.01 8.37
C SER A 214 21.03 -13.40 9.38
N ARG A 215 22.24 -13.78 8.94
CA ARG A 215 23.35 -14.14 9.81
C ARG A 215 24.54 -13.21 9.63
N LYS A 216 25.03 -12.63 10.74
CA LYS A 216 26.43 -12.25 10.83
C LYS A 216 27.25 -13.51 10.54
N PRO A 217 28.24 -13.47 9.62
CA PRO A 217 29.12 -14.61 9.44
C PRO A 217 29.74 -14.91 10.81
N GLN A 218 29.34 -16.03 11.43
CA GLN A 218 30.08 -16.55 12.55
C GLN A 218 31.52 -16.72 12.04
N LYS A 219 32.49 -16.29 12.85
CA LYS A 219 33.91 -16.53 12.58
C LYS A 219 34.13 -18.04 12.62
N GLU A 220 33.80 -18.73 11.54
CA GLU A 220 34.07 -20.14 11.39
C GLU A 220 35.56 -20.32 11.10
N SER A 221 36.17 -21.09 11.98
CA SER A 221 37.54 -21.56 11.93
C SER A 221 37.79 -22.38 10.65
N SER A 222 38.47 -21.77 9.67
CA SER A 222 39.56 -22.30 8.81
C SER A 222 39.55 -23.76 8.28
N SER A 223 38.47 -24.53 8.31
CA SER A 223 38.41 -25.81 7.58
C SER A 223 37.42 -25.73 6.43
N TYR A 224 37.98 -25.58 5.22
CA TYR A 224 37.28 -25.77 3.96
C TYR A 224 36.80 -27.22 3.85
N VAL A 225 35.64 -27.53 4.42
CA VAL A 225 34.88 -28.74 4.11
C VAL A 225 33.79 -28.34 3.12
N THR A 226 33.81 -28.97 1.95
CA THR A 226 32.95 -28.76 0.78
C THR A 226 31.51 -29.23 1.00
N ASP A 227 30.88 -28.91 2.14
CA ASP A 227 29.48 -29.22 2.33
C ASP A 227 28.61 -28.17 1.62
N SER A 228 28.35 -28.44 0.34
CA SER A 228 27.53 -27.61 -0.57
C SER A 228 26.05 -27.54 -0.18
N ARG A 229 25.66 -28.04 1.01
CA ARG A 229 24.26 -28.08 1.47
C ARG A 229 23.88 -26.94 2.44
N ARG A 230 24.82 -26.09 2.86
CA ARG A 230 24.55 -25.00 3.84
C ARG A 230 25.08 -23.63 3.43
N THR A 231 25.16 -23.32 2.14
CA THR A 231 25.40 -21.95 1.69
C THR A 231 24.17 -21.09 1.99
N CYS A 232 24.18 -20.40 3.13
CA CYS A 232 23.26 -19.29 3.42
C CYS A 232 23.40 -18.24 2.31
N CYS A 233 22.50 -18.32 1.32
CA CYS A 233 22.59 -17.52 0.11
C CYS A 233 22.24 -16.06 0.38
N PRO A 234 22.94 -15.10 -0.24
CA PRO A 234 22.57 -13.70 -0.15
C PRO A 234 21.20 -13.48 -0.81
N THR A 235 20.34 -12.80 -0.08
CA THR A 235 19.15 -12.06 -0.51
C THR A 235 19.49 -11.08 -1.65
N TYR A 236 18.48 -10.69 -2.43
CA TYR A 236 18.62 -9.71 -3.51
C TYR A 236 19.40 -8.47 -3.05
N PHE A 237 20.24 -7.95 -3.95
CA PHE A 237 21.02 -6.75 -3.68
C PHE A 237 20.34 -5.56 -4.33
N PHE A 238 19.84 -4.65 -3.50
CA PHE A 238 19.28 -3.39 -3.94
C PHE A 238 20.36 -2.31 -3.87
N GLN A 239 20.57 -1.59 -4.97
CA GLN A 239 21.45 -0.43 -4.96
C GLN A 239 20.79 0.71 -4.21
N ASN A 240 19.52 0.95 -4.52
CA ASN A 240 18.68 1.95 -3.87
C ASN A 240 17.31 1.37 -3.61
N LEU A 241 16.76 1.60 -2.41
CA LEU A 241 15.37 1.37 -2.04
C LEU A 241 14.77 2.71 -1.60
N GLU A 242 13.77 3.20 -2.31
CA GLU A 242 12.98 4.37 -1.96
C GLU A 242 11.62 3.90 -1.42
N CYS A 243 11.14 4.58 -0.38
CA CYS A 243 9.85 4.36 0.25
C CYS A 243 9.16 5.71 0.38
N VAL A 244 8.00 5.84 -0.25
CA VAL A 244 7.15 7.04 -0.12
C VAL A 244 5.82 6.63 0.44
N LEU A 245 5.42 7.27 1.54
CA LEU A 245 4.20 6.97 2.27
C LEU A 245 3.44 8.27 2.50
N GLN A 246 2.19 8.33 2.05
CA GLN A 246 1.28 9.43 2.33
C GLN A 246 0.32 9.02 3.44
N PHE A 247 0.29 9.77 4.52
CA PHE A 247 -0.52 9.50 5.70
C PHE A 247 -1.83 10.27 5.66
N SER A 248 -2.80 9.84 6.46
CA SER A 248 -3.95 10.66 6.81
C SER A 248 -3.53 11.95 7.55
N PRO A 249 -4.33 13.04 7.51
CA PRO A 249 -4.05 14.29 8.22
C PRO A 249 -3.74 14.10 9.71
N ASP A 250 -4.35 13.10 10.35
CA ASP A 250 -4.13 12.76 11.75
C ASP A 250 -3.02 11.70 11.98
N GLY A 251 -2.39 11.22 10.90
CA GLY A 251 -1.34 10.21 10.94
C GLY A 251 -1.80 8.84 11.42
N LYS A 252 -3.10 8.52 11.45
CA LYS A 252 -3.60 7.21 11.91
C LYS A 252 -3.37 6.09 10.91
N TYR A 253 -3.35 6.37 9.61
CA TYR A 253 -3.16 5.36 8.57
C TYR A 253 -2.40 5.89 7.37
N ILE A 254 -1.87 4.97 6.55
CA ILE A 254 -1.25 5.28 5.26
C ILE A 254 -2.33 5.24 4.19
N ARG A 255 -2.55 6.37 3.52
CA ARG A 255 -3.54 6.58 2.46
C ARG A 255 -3.06 6.14 1.09
N ASP A 256 -1.78 6.35 0.79
CA ASP A 256 -1.18 5.95 -0.48
C ASP A 256 0.33 5.81 -0.25
N GLY A 257 1.03 5.17 -1.17
CA GLY A 257 2.47 5.08 -1.10
C GLY A 257 3.04 4.21 -2.20
N TYR A 258 4.36 4.11 -2.24
CA TYR A 258 5.03 3.13 -3.05
C TYR A 258 6.40 2.79 -2.47
N LEU A 259 6.84 1.58 -2.78
CA LEU A 259 8.23 1.16 -2.67
C LEU A 259 8.81 1.12 -4.07
N SER A 260 10.00 1.67 -4.26
CA SER A 260 10.71 1.49 -5.51
C SER A 260 12.16 1.14 -5.28
N TRP A 261 12.69 0.22 -6.06
CA TRP A 261 14.09 -0.19 -5.92
C TRP A 261 14.76 -0.41 -7.25
N SER A 262 16.07 -0.22 -7.24
CA SER A 262 16.97 -0.58 -8.32
C SER A 262 17.90 -1.68 -7.84
N TYR A 263 18.16 -2.66 -8.70
CA TYR A 263 19.08 -3.73 -8.37
C TYR A 263 20.52 -3.27 -8.52
N PHE A 264 21.40 -3.83 -7.69
CA PHE A 264 22.83 -3.68 -7.90
C PHE A 264 23.22 -4.27 -9.27
N ASN A 265 23.92 -3.49 -10.09
CA ASN A 265 24.57 -4.04 -11.27
C ASN A 265 25.71 -4.95 -10.80
N PRO A 266 25.71 -6.25 -11.13
CA PRO A 266 26.76 -7.15 -10.68
C PRO A 266 28.13 -6.59 -11.10
N PRO A 267 29.14 -6.69 -10.21
CA PRO A 267 30.41 -6.00 -10.39
C PRO A 267 31.23 -6.53 -11.57
N SER A 268 30.95 -7.75 -12.03
CA SER A 268 31.64 -8.37 -13.15
C SER A 268 30.69 -9.27 -13.94
N PRO A 269 30.40 -8.92 -15.21
CA PRO A 269 29.67 -9.79 -16.11
C PRO A 269 30.35 -11.16 -16.24
N GLU A 270 31.69 -11.22 -16.19
CA GLU A 270 32.47 -12.47 -16.29
C GLU A 270 32.09 -13.48 -15.20
N HIS A 271 31.84 -13.01 -13.98
CA HIS A 271 31.46 -13.88 -12.87
C HIS A 271 29.99 -14.28 -12.91
N PHE A 272 29.13 -13.40 -13.45
CA PHE A 272 27.70 -13.59 -13.48
C PHE A 272 27.12 -13.47 -14.90
N PRO A 273 27.48 -14.37 -15.82
CA PRO A 273 27.11 -14.23 -17.24
C PRO A 273 25.62 -14.28 -17.55
N LEU A 274 24.80 -14.80 -16.65
CA LEU A 274 23.35 -14.87 -16.84
C LEU A 274 22.61 -13.67 -16.29
N ASP A 275 23.28 -12.73 -15.61
CA ASP A 275 22.59 -11.61 -14.98
C ASP A 275 21.93 -10.69 -16.03
N GLY A 276 20.73 -10.21 -15.72
CA GLY A 276 19.93 -9.41 -16.63
C GLY A 276 18.44 -9.76 -16.57
N ILE A 277 17.68 -9.17 -17.49
CA ILE A 277 16.26 -9.47 -17.66
C ILE A 277 16.11 -10.45 -18.81
N TRP A 278 15.33 -11.50 -18.57
CA TRP A 278 15.04 -12.54 -19.54
C TRP A 278 13.55 -12.67 -19.76
N GLU A 279 13.16 -12.78 -21.01
CA GLU A 279 11.84 -13.22 -21.44
C GLU A 279 11.88 -14.75 -21.58
N VAL A 280 11.08 -15.46 -20.79
CA VAL A 280 11.03 -16.92 -20.75
C VAL A 280 9.72 -17.39 -21.36
N GLU A 281 9.81 -18.22 -22.40
CA GLU A 281 8.67 -18.90 -22.99
C GLU A 281 8.36 -20.17 -22.18
N LEU A 282 7.26 -20.15 -21.43
CA LEU A 282 6.80 -21.31 -20.63
C LEU A 282 6.01 -22.30 -21.48
N GLU A 283 5.18 -21.76 -22.38
CA GLU A 283 4.38 -22.47 -23.37
C GLU A 283 4.47 -21.71 -24.70
N PRO A 284 4.21 -22.35 -25.85
CA PRO A 284 4.25 -21.67 -27.14
C PRO A 284 3.42 -20.37 -27.16
N GLY A 285 4.09 -19.23 -27.30
CA GLY A 285 3.48 -17.90 -27.31
C GLY A 285 3.14 -17.29 -25.94
N LYS A 286 3.42 -17.98 -24.82
CA LYS A 286 3.26 -17.44 -23.46
C LYS A 286 4.62 -17.11 -22.86
N PHE A 287 4.87 -15.81 -22.71
CA PHE A 287 6.11 -15.28 -22.20
C PHE A 287 5.95 -14.68 -20.81
N ILE A 288 6.94 -14.89 -19.96
CA ILE A 288 7.10 -14.21 -18.67
C ILE A 288 8.43 -13.47 -18.66
N GLN A 289 8.57 -12.48 -17.78
CA GLN A 289 9.87 -11.86 -17.52
C GLN A 289 10.44 -12.34 -16.18
N ILE A 290 11.71 -12.76 -16.18
CA ILE A 290 12.46 -13.06 -14.96
C ILE A 290 13.69 -12.15 -14.86
N TYR A 291 14.08 -11.88 -13.62
CA TYR A 291 15.24 -11.06 -13.27
C TYR A 291 16.28 -11.98 -12.67
N VAL A 292 17.39 -12.16 -13.37
CA VAL A 292 18.50 -13.01 -12.92
C VAL A 292 19.58 -12.11 -12.34
N GLN A 293 19.93 -12.32 -11.06
CA GLN A 293 20.97 -11.58 -10.35
C GLN A 293 21.83 -12.57 -9.55
N PHE A 294 23.14 -12.48 -9.69
CA PHE A 294 24.10 -13.40 -9.08
C PHE A 294 23.74 -14.87 -9.35
N HIS A 295 23.39 -15.17 -10.61
CA HIS A 295 22.90 -16.49 -11.04
C HIS A 295 21.66 -17.00 -10.29
N SER A 296 20.92 -16.12 -9.63
CA SER A 296 19.70 -16.49 -8.92
C SER A 296 18.52 -15.73 -9.52
N PHE A 297 17.36 -16.37 -9.53
CA PHE A 297 16.11 -15.72 -9.89
C PHE A 297 14.98 -16.32 -9.06
N SER A 298 13.79 -15.71 -9.13
CA SER A 298 12.59 -16.28 -8.54
C SER A 298 11.49 -16.37 -9.58
N PHE A 299 10.68 -17.41 -9.48
CA PHE A 299 9.56 -17.68 -10.37
C PHE A 299 8.50 -18.48 -9.59
N LEU A 300 7.24 -18.07 -9.64
CA LEU A 300 6.12 -18.71 -8.90
C LEU A 300 6.48 -18.99 -7.42
N ASP A 301 6.89 -17.97 -6.68
CA ASP A 301 7.27 -18.04 -5.26
C ASP A 301 8.52 -18.87 -4.93
N GLU A 302 9.04 -19.58 -5.91
CA GLU A 302 10.18 -20.45 -5.76
C GLU A 302 11.47 -19.74 -6.17
N ARG A 303 12.52 -19.96 -5.38
CA ARG A 303 13.85 -19.42 -5.65
C ARG A 303 14.70 -20.45 -6.37
N TYR A 304 15.28 -20.03 -7.49
CA TYR A 304 16.11 -20.85 -8.33
C TYR A 304 17.55 -20.34 -8.29
N HIS A 305 18.48 -21.27 -8.15
CA HIS A 305 19.91 -21.03 -8.21
C HIS A 305 20.47 -21.72 -9.44
N VAL A 306 21.03 -20.94 -10.35
CA VAL A 306 21.65 -21.43 -11.56
C VAL A 306 23.12 -21.70 -11.29
N PHE A 307 23.52 -22.95 -11.50
CA PHE A 307 24.89 -23.40 -11.39
C PHE A 307 25.51 -23.50 -12.77
N ILE A 308 26.75 -23.04 -12.93
CA ILE A 308 27.51 -23.21 -14.17
C ILE A 308 28.59 -24.25 -13.90
N ASN A 309 28.56 -25.37 -14.63
CA ASN A 309 29.56 -26.43 -14.47
C ASN A 309 30.89 -26.08 -15.16
N LYS A 310 31.90 -26.97 -15.05
CA LYS A 310 33.23 -26.78 -15.66
C LYS A 310 33.22 -26.70 -17.19
N ASP A 311 32.18 -27.24 -17.83
CA ASP A 311 31.97 -27.18 -19.28
C ASP A 311 31.21 -25.92 -19.71
N ASN A 312 31.02 -24.97 -18.79
CA ASN A 312 30.24 -23.75 -18.97
C ASN A 312 28.75 -23.99 -19.29
N GLN A 313 28.21 -25.15 -18.88
CA GLN A 313 26.80 -25.45 -19.03
C GLN A 313 26.05 -25.04 -17.76
N ALA A 314 25.06 -24.16 -17.91
CA ALA A 314 24.19 -23.78 -16.80
C ALA A 314 23.12 -24.83 -16.53
N TRP A 315 22.75 -25.00 -15.27
CA TRP A 315 21.67 -25.87 -14.84
C TRP A 315 21.11 -25.45 -13.48
N PHE A 316 19.89 -25.86 -13.15
CA PHE A 316 19.28 -25.65 -11.84
C PHE A 316 18.22 -26.72 -11.54
N HIS A 317 17.93 -26.91 -10.25
CA HIS A 317 16.84 -27.78 -9.78
C HIS A 317 15.54 -26.98 -9.62
N TRP A 318 14.43 -27.63 -9.94
CA TRP A 318 13.11 -27.11 -9.57
C TRP A 318 12.83 -27.42 -8.10
N PRO A 319 12.47 -26.43 -7.28
CA PRO A 319 12.18 -26.67 -5.86
C PRO A 319 11.09 -27.71 -5.66
N GLY A 320 11.26 -28.54 -4.61
CA GLY A 320 10.35 -29.66 -4.30
C GLY A 320 10.29 -30.77 -5.34
N SER A 321 11.15 -30.76 -6.37
CA SER A 321 11.07 -31.67 -7.51
C SER A 321 12.42 -32.30 -7.86
N SER A 322 12.37 -33.48 -8.49
CA SER A 322 13.54 -34.12 -9.10
C SER A 322 13.87 -33.54 -10.49
N VAL A 323 13.10 -32.55 -10.95
CA VAL A 323 13.30 -31.92 -12.25
C VAL A 323 14.57 -31.07 -12.23
N VAL A 324 15.46 -31.35 -13.18
CA VAL A 324 16.66 -30.57 -13.46
C VAL A 324 16.50 -29.93 -14.81
N GLN A 325 16.70 -28.61 -14.87
CA GLN A 325 16.69 -27.85 -16.11
C GLN A 325 18.12 -27.45 -16.47
N THR A 326 18.56 -27.86 -17.66
CA THR A 326 19.94 -27.68 -18.12
C THR A 326 19.97 -26.94 -19.45
N SER A 327 20.85 -25.95 -19.57
CA SER A 327 21.08 -25.22 -20.83
C SER A 327 21.69 -26.17 -21.85
N THR A 328 21.14 -26.18 -23.06
CA THR A 328 21.70 -26.90 -24.22
C THR A 328 22.89 -26.17 -24.83
N GLN A 329 23.13 -24.92 -24.42
CA GLN A 329 24.21 -24.07 -24.90
C GLN A 329 25.25 -23.84 -23.81
N LYS A 330 26.51 -23.66 -24.22
CA LYS A 330 27.61 -23.27 -23.34
C LYS A 330 27.61 -21.76 -23.17
N ILE A 331 27.65 -21.29 -21.92
CA ILE A 331 27.67 -19.88 -21.56
C ILE A 331 29.11 -19.43 -21.41
N VAL A 332 29.65 -18.75 -22.42
CA VAL A 332 31.05 -18.34 -22.41
C VAL A 332 31.21 -17.03 -21.62
N PRO A 333 31.93 -17.02 -20.48
CA PRO A 333 32.07 -15.85 -19.60
C PRO A 333 32.72 -14.63 -20.25
N ASP A 334 33.41 -14.77 -21.37
CA ASP A 334 34.24 -13.69 -21.93
C ASP A 334 33.78 -13.22 -23.31
N SER A 335 32.60 -13.67 -23.73
CA SER A 335 32.16 -13.48 -25.10
C SER A 335 31.46 -12.12 -25.30
N SER A 336 31.91 -11.39 -26.32
CA SER A 336 31.21 -10.23 -26.90
C SER A 336 29.82 -10.59 -27.46
N SER A 337 29.41 -11.86 -27.43
CA SER A 337 28.08 -12.35 -27.80
C SER A 337 27.01 -12.12 -26.74
N ARG A 338 27.33 -11.47 -25.62
CA ARG A 338 26.33 -10.97 -24.68
C ARG A 338 25.60 -9.77 -25.27
N CYS A 339 24.59 -10.04 -26.07
CA CYS A 339 23.74 -9.02 -26.64
C CYS A 339 22.31 -9.15 -26.14
N ILE A 340 21.62 -8.02 -26.11
CA ILE A 340 20.16 -8.03 -26.09
C ILE A 340 19.69 -8.85 -27.31
N GLY A 341 18.83 -9.83 -27.06
CA GLY A 341 18.39 -10.81 -28.05
C GLY A 341 19.04 -12.19 -27.92
N GLU A 342 20.10 -12.35 -27.12
CA GLU A 342 20.68 -13.66 -26.81
C GLU A 342 19.60 -14.65 -26.38
N THR A 343 19.59 -15.84 -26.96
CA THR A 343 18.55 -16.85 -26.71
C THR A 343 19.19 -18.14 -26.20
N LEU A 344 18.89 -18.53 -24.96
CA LEU A 344 19.30 -19.79 -24.36
C LEU A 344 18.16 -20.80 -24.44
N HIS A 345 18.46 -22.00 -24.93
CA HIS A 345 17.54 -23.12 -24.94
C HIS A 345 17.83 -24.05 -23.78
N TRP A 346 16.82 -24.35 -22.98
CA TRP A 346 16.91 -25.22 -21.83
C TRP A 346 16.10 -26.49 -22.06
N ILE A 347 16.58 -27.60 -21.50
CA ILE A 347 15.88 -28.88 -21.50
C ILE A 347 15.79 -29.41 -20.08
N THR A 348 14.62 -29.94 -19.72
CA THR A 348 14.48 -30.69 -18.46
C THR A 348 14.88 -32.14 -18.64
N ASN A 349 15.20 -32.83 -17.55
CA ASN A 349 15.30 -34.29 -17.53
C ASN A 349 13.99 -35.02 -17.90
N THR A 350 12.85 -34.31 -17.96
CA THR A 350 11.56 -34.79 -18.48
C THR A 350 11.31 -34.42 -19.96
N ALA A 351 12.33 -33.91 -20.66
CA ALA A 351 12.31 -33.51 -22.07
C ALA A 351 11.40 -32.31 -22.43
N VAL A 352 10.98 -31.51 -21.44
CA VAL A 352 10.32 -30.21 -21.68
C VAL A 352 11.38 -29.19 -22.09
N ARG A 353 11.05 -28.35 -23.08
CA ARG A 353 11.97 -27.33 -23.61
C ARG A 353 11.48 -25.95 -23.24
N PHE A 354 12.42 -25.11 -22.82
CA PHE A 354 12.18 -23.70 -22.53
C PHE A 354 13.13 -22.83 -23.33
N GLN A 355 12.67 -21.64 -23.70
CA GLN A 355 13.50 -20.65 -24.38
C GLN A 355 13.59 -19.39 -23.52
N TRP A 356 14.81 -18.94 -23.24
CA TRP A 356 15.08 -17.71 -22.52
C TRP A 356 15.71 -16.73 -23.48
N LYS A 357 15.08 -15.58 -23.70
CA LYS A 357 15.59 -14.50 -24.54
C LYS A 357 15.98 -13.31 -23.68
N ARG A 358 17.24 -12.90 -23.72
CA ARG A 358 17.73 -11.76 -22.94
C ARG A 358 17.19 -10.46 -23.53
N ILE A 359 16.47 -9.68 -22.73
CA ILE A 359 15.92 -8.39 -23.17
C ILE A 359 16.72 -7.21 -22.61
N CYS A 360 17.45 -7.40 -21.50
CA CYS A 360 18.34 -6.37 -20.96
C CYS A 360 19.54 -6.99 -20.22
N MET A 361 20.70 -6.35 -20.38
CA MET A 361 21.96 -6.73 -19.72
C MET A 361 22.13 -6.14 -18.32
N SER A 362 21.48 -5.02 -18.03
CA SER A 362 21.65 -4.27 -16.79
C SER A 362 20.36 -4.27 -15.99
N LEU A 363 20.44 -4.78 -14.76
CA LEU A 363 19.34 -4.68 -13.82
C LEU A 363 19.27 -3.31 -13.13
N GLY A 364 20.37 -2.55 -13.08
CA GLY A 364 20.42 -1.25 -12.40
C GLY A 364 19.57 -0.16 -13.04
N ARG A 365 19.15 -0.34 -14.30
CA ARG A 365 18.16 0.53 -14.96
C ARG A 365 16.72 0.07 -14.77
N VAL A 366 16.53 -1.15 -14.26
CA VAL A 366 15.21 -1.66 -13.91
C VAL A 366 14.83 -1.06 -12.58
N LEU A 367 14.02 -0.01 -12.64
CA LEU A 367 13.33 0.45 -11.46
C LEU A 367 12.06 -0.37 -11.31
N ASN A 368 12.00 -1.14 -10.24
CA ASN A 368 10.77 -1.79 -9.83
C ASN A 368 10.01 -0.83 -8.94
N VAL A 369 8.71 -0.74 -9.15
CA VAL A 369 7.83 0.15 -8.38
C VAL A 369 6.61 -0.66 -7.97
N VAL A 370 6.32 -0.58 -6.69
CA VAL A 370 5.25 -1.29 -6.01
C VAL A 370 4.39 -0.22 -5.36
N ARG A 371 3.12 -0.13 -5.73
CA ARG A 371 2.21 0.87 -5.14
C ARG A 371 1.43 0.28 -3.98
N MET A 372 1.26 1.07 -2.93
CA MET A 372 0.49 0.78 -1.73
C MET A 372 -0.82 1.57 -1.79
N LYS A 373 -1.85 1.02 -2.43
CA LYS A 373 -3.17 1.67 -2.52
C LYS A 373 -4.03 1.38 -1.28
N PRO A 374 -4.89 2.31 -0.84
CA PRO A 374 -5.75 2.12 0.34
C PRO A 374 -6.80 1.01 0.13
N ILE A 375 -7.19 0.75 -1.12
CA ILE A 375 -8.09 -0.36 -1.48
C ILE A 375 -7.40 -1.71 -1.21
N GLN A 376 -6.08 -1.79 -1.41
CA GLN A 376 -5.33 -3.04 -1.35
C GLN A 376 -4.83 -3.33 0.07
N PHE A 377 -4.48 -2.29 0.83
CA PHE A 377 -3.92 -2.40 2.17
C PHE A 377 -4.34 -1.22 3.03
N VAL A 378 -4.62 -1.47 4.30
CA VAL A 378 -4.65 -0.40 5.30
C VAL A 378 -3.49 -0.60 6.24
N TYR A 379 -2.46 0.24 6.07
CA TYR A 379 -1.40 0.33 7.06
C TYR A 379 -1.88 1.25 8.18
N GLN A 380 -2.11 0.67 9.34
CA GLN A 380 -2.65 1.39 10.49
C GLN A 380 -1.57 1.55 11.55
N LYS A 381 -1.59 2.70 12.21
CA LYS A 381 -0.74 2.99 13.36
C LYS A 381 -1.01 1.97 14.47
N VAL A 382 -0.04 1.11 14.75
CA VAL A 382 0.02 0.25 15.93
C VAL A 382 0.37 1.11 17.13
N THR A 383 -0.58 1.25 18.03
CA THR A 383 -0.40 1.78 19.36
C THR A 383 0.30 0.72 20.21
N THR A 384 1.45 1.07 20.79
CA THR A 384 2.30 0.14 21.55
C THR A 384 1.74 -0.24 22.92
N ASP A 385 0.57 0.27 23.28
CA ASP A 385 -0.16 -0.07 24.50
C ASP A 385 -0.90 -1.40 24.32
N LEU A 386 -0.09 -2.45 24.08
CA LEU A 386 -0.49 -3.80 23.69
C LEU A 386 -1.36 -4.56 24.72
N GLU A 387 -1.66 -3.98 25.89
CA GLU A 387 -2.58 -4.59 26.86
C GLU A 387 -4.00 -4.01 26.81
N ASN A 388 -4.22 -2.87 26.13
CA ASN A 388 -5.57 -2.29 25.99
C ASN A 388 -6.01 -2.03 24.56
N ASP A 389 -5.11 -2.09 23.57
CA ASP A 389 -5.43 -1.62 22.21
C ASP A 389 -5.51 -2.76 21.18
N ILE A 390 -6.34 -3.76 21.47
CA ILE A 390 -6.79 -4.77 20.50
C ILE A 390 -7.75 -4.14 19.46
N THR A 391 -8.19 -2.89 19.60
CA THR A 391 -9.36 -2.43 18.85
C THR A 391 -9.20 -1.05 18.22
N LEU A 392 -8.30 -0.97 17.26
CA LEU A 392 -8.36 0.03 16.20
C LEU A 392 -9.32 -0.35 15.06
N GLY A 393 -9.86 -1.57 15.11
CA GLY A 393 -11.09 -1.94 14.41
C GLY A 393 -12.33 -1.55 15.23
N PRO A 394 -13.53 -1.63 14.63
CA PRO A 394 -14.78 -1.45 15.33
C PRO A 394 -14.81 -2.24 16.65
N THR A 395 -15.08 -1.57 17.77
CA THR A 395 -15.31 -2.19 19.06
C THR A 395 -16.78 -2.53 19.23
N TYR A 396 -17.06 -3.68 19.85
CA TYR A 396 -18.42 -4.04 20.23
C TYR A 396 -18.71 -3.62 21.66
N HIS A 397 -19.59 -2.64 21.84
CA HIS A 397 -20.09 -2.19 23.13
C HIS A 397 -21.57 -2.54 23.28
N ALA A 398 -21.86 -3.69 23.88
CA ALA A 398 -23.22 -4.23 23.98
C ALA A 398 -24.20 -3.41 24.83
N ARG A 399 -23.74 -2.37 25.54
CA ARG A 399 -24.54 -1.65 26.55
C ARG A 399 -24.68 -0.15 26.27
N THR A 400 -24.04 0.37 25.24
CA THR A 400 -24.03 1.80 24.93
C THR A 400 -23.94 1.98 23.43
N LEU A 401 -24.51 3.05 22.89
CA LEU A 401 -24.30 3.42 21.50
C LEU A 401 -22.84 3.82 21.24
N TRP A 402 -22.24 4.51 22.22
CA TRP A 402 -20.92 5.13 22.09
C TRP A 402 -19.80 4.10 22.09
N GLY A 403 -18.86 4.29 21.17
CA GLY A 403 -17.79 3.35 20.79
C GLY A 403 -18.17 2.43 19.62
N ASN A 404 -19.46 2.23 19.32
CA ASN A 404 -19.84 1.31 18.25
C ASN A 404 -19.73 1.93 16.84
N THR A 405 -19.50 1.07 15.86
CA THR A 405 -19.58 1.39 14.42
C THR A 405 -20.60 0.49 13.75
N PHE A 406 -21.49 1.07 12.94
CA PHE A 406 -22.50 0.34 12.18
C PHE A 406 -22.27 0.53 10.70
N CYS A 407 -22.27 -0.54 9.91
CA CYS A 407 -21.97 -0.47 8.49
C CYS A 407 -23.01 -1.20 7.64
N GLN A 408 -23.15 -0.76 6.39
CA GLN A 408 -23.86 -1.51 5.37
C GLN A 408 -22.94 -2.57 4.78
N ALA A 409 -23.50 -3.71 4.38
CA ALA A 409 -22.76 -4.79 3.72
C ALA A 409 -21.46 -5.21 4.45
N PHE A 410 -21.42 -5.10 5.78
CA PHE A 410 -20.23 -5.34 6.61
C PHE A 410 -18.97 -4.59 6.15
N THR A 411 -19.14 -3.40 5.58
CA THR A 411 -18.05 -2.64 4.98
C THR A 411 -17.92 -1.27 5.65
N VAL A 412 -16.93 -1.12 6.53
CA VAL A 412 -16.61 0.18 7.15
C VAL A 412 -16.19 1.18 6.07
N GLY A 413 -16.66 2.42 6.21
CA GLY A 413 -16.44 3.50 5.25
C GLY A 413 -17.40 3.51 4.06
N LEU A 414 -18.31 2.53 3.93
CA LEU A 414 -19.36 2.53 2.91
C LEU A 414 -20.65 3.08 3.54
N ALA A 415 -20.72 4.39 3.72
CA ALA A 415 -21.74 5.09 4.51
C ALA A 415 -21.92 4.52 5.94
N SER A 416 -20.83 4.10 6.58
CA SER A 416 -20.88 3.54 7.94
C SER A 416 -21.07 4.63 8.99
N TYR A 417 -21.89 4.38 10.01
CA TYR A 417 -22.10 5.28 11.15
C TYR A 417 -21.11 4.99 12.27
N HIS A 418 -20.44 6.04 12.74
CA HIS A 418 -19.46 5.99 13.83
C HIS A 418 -19.98 6.80 15.01
N PHE A 419 -20.07 6.17 16.17
CA PHE A 419 -20.47 6.82 17.41
C PHE A 419 -19.26 6.85 18.34
N VAL A 420 -18.58 7.97 18.44
CA VAL A 420 -17.32 8.09 19.18
C VAL A 420 -17.63 8.38 20.64
N GLN A 421 -16.96 7.66 21.54
CA GLN A 421 -17.02 7.95 22.97
C GLN A 421 -16.39 9.32 23.25
N ALA A 422 -17.08 10.17 24.02
CA ALA A 422 -16.53 11.47 24.39
C ALA A 422 -15.23 11.27 25.17
N ASP A 423 -14.14 11.90 24.72
CA ASP A 423 -12.91 11.98 25.49
C ASP A 423 -13.17 12.79 26.77
N CYS A 424 -12.43 12.50 27.84
CA CYS A 424 -12.58 13.18 29.14
C CYS A 424 -12.47 14.71 29.06
N ASP A 425 -11.86 15.22 27.98
CA ASP A 425 -11.55 16.63 27.78
C ASP A 425 -12.49 17.33 26.78
N THR A 426 -13.34 16.59 26.06
CA THR A 426 -14.32 17.18 25.13
C THR A 426 -15.73 17.04 25.67
N GLU A 427 -16.36 18.16 26.02
CA GLU A 427 -17.77 18.20 26.43
C GLU A 427 -18.68 17.99 25.21
N GLY A 428 -18.78 16.75 24.72
CA GLY A 428 -19.72 16.43 23.65
C GLY A 428 -19.55 15.03 23.08
N TYR A 429 -20.67 14.35 22.90
CA TYR A 429 -20.72 13.16 22.06
C TYR A 429 -20.42 13.53 20.62
N GLN A 430 -19.61 12.73 19.94
CA GLN A 430 -19.31 12.89 18.52
C GLN A 430 -19.88 11.71 17.75
N ALA A 431 -20.56 11.99 16.64
CA ALA A 431 -20.98 10.98 15.69
C ALA A 431 -20.78 11.49 14.27
N TYR A 432 -20.48 10.58 13.34
CA TYR A 432 -20.31 10.92 11.93
C TYR A 432 -20.62 9.73 11.00
N ILE A 433 -20.80 10.03 9.72
CA ILE A 433 -20.88 9.06 8.63
C ILE A 433 -19.52 8.99 7.95
N SER A 434 -18.96 7.80 7.76
CA SER A 434 -17.73 7.60 6.99
C SER A 434 -18.04 7.11 5.58
N TYR A 435 -17.44 7.78 4.60
CA TYR A 435 -17.42 7.49 3.18
C TYR A 435 -16.01 7.14 2.69
N GLU A 436 -15.11 6.75 3.59
CA GLU A 436 -13.71 6.44 3.29
C GLU A 436 -13.52 5.20 2.41
N ASN A 437 -14.55 4.35 2.27
CA ASN A 437 -14.44 3.17 1.42
C ASN A 437 -14.37 3.60 -0.05
N PRO A 438 -13.39 3.14 -0.84
CA PRO A 438 -13.22 3.58 -2.22
C PRO A 438 -14.39 3.29 -3.17
N LEU A 439 -15.28 2.34 -2.82
CA LEU A 439 -16.52 2.11 -3.55
C LEU A 439 -17.46 3.33 -3.51
N THR A 440 -17.32 4.25 -2.56
CA THR A 440 -18.09 5.51 -2.53
C THR A 440 -17.71 6.47 -3.66
N SER A 441 -16.58 6.25 -4.34
CA SER A 441 -16.18 7.06 -5.50
C SER A 441 -17.11 6.90 -6.71
N GLN A 442 -17.94 5.85 -6.73
CA GLN A 442 -18.96 5.65 -7.76
C GLN A 442 -20.24 6.44 -7.48
N TRP A 443 -20.38 7.00 -6.27
CA TRP A 443 -21.55 7.77 -5.90
C TRP A 443 -21.48 9.18 -6.50
N PRO A 444 -22.64 9.85 -6.67
CA PRO A 444 -22.66 11.21 -7.19
C PRO A 444 -21.80 12.13 -6.32
N ASN A 445 -21.00 12.96 -6.99
CA ASN A 445 -20.32 14.10 -6.37
C ASN A 445 -21.34 15.03 -5.69
N LEU A 446 -20.84 15.90 -4.81
CA LEU A 446 -21.59 17.05 -4.33
C LEU A 446 -22.01 17.92 -5.52
N ASP A 447 -23.05 18.74 -5.36
CA ASP A 447 -23.64 19.48 -6.48
C ASP A 447 -22.69 20.58 -7.05
N ASN A 448 -21.63 20.94 -6.31
CA ASN A 448 -20.53 21.80 -6.76
C ASN A 448 -19.46 21.05 -7.59
N GLY A 449 -19.61 19.73 -7.78
CA GLY A 449 -18.70 18.86 -8.52
C GLY A 449 -17.59 18.22 -7.68
N GLU A 450 -17.46 18.57 -6.40
CA GLU A 450 -16.47 17.97 -5.50
C GLU A 450 -16.86 16.55 -5.08
N ALA A 451 -15.87 15.69 -4.79
CA ALA A 451 -16.13 14.37 -4.26
C ALA A 451 -16.79 14.44 -2.87
N ILE A 452 -17.54 13.39 -2.51
CA ILE A 452 -18.12 13.31 -1.17
C ILE A 452 -17.01 13.35 -0.09
N PRO A 453 -17.18 14.14 1.00
CA PRO A 453 -16.21 14.18 2.08
C PRO A 453 -16.06 12.81 2.73
N SER A 454 -14.83 12.45 3.10
CA SER A 454 -14.55 11.13 3.68
C SER A 454 -15.26 10.90 5.02
N CYS A 455 -15.49 11.96 5.81
CA CYS A 455 -16.23 11.92 7.06
C CYS A 455 -17.20 13.10 7.12
N VAL A 456 -18.46 12.83 7.46
CA VAL A 456 -19.53 13.82 7.50
C VAL A 456 -20.15 13.84 8.90
N PRO A 457 -19.99 14.92 9.68
CA PRO A 457 -20.37 14.94 11.09
C PRO A 457 -21.89 15.07 11.27
N PHE A 458 -22.43 14.40 12.30
CA PHE A 458 -23.79 14.67 12.77
C PHE A 458 -23.82 15.96 13.60
N ARG A 459 -24.80 16.80 13.32
CA ARG A 459 -25.19 17.99 14.08
C ARG A 459 -26.47 17.70 14.88
N ASN A 460 -26.76 18.55 15.86
CA ASN A 460 -27.99 18.44 16.67
C ASN A 460 -28.20 17.05 17.29
N ILE A 461 -27.11 16.41 17.72
CA ILE A 461 -27.13 15.04 18.24
C ILE A 461 -27.99 14.96 19.49
N GLN A 462 -28.93 14.00 19.51
CA GLN A 462 -29.71 13.63 20.68
C GLN A 462 -29.68 12.11 20.83
N TRP A 463 -29.42 11.65 22.06
CA TRP A 463 -29.46 10.24 22.40
C TRP A 463 -30.45 9.99 23.53
N ASN A 464 -31.43 9.13 23.29
CA ASN A 464 -32.38 8.68 24.30
C ASN A 464 -32.09 7.21 24.63
N GLU A 465 -31.40 6.99 25.75
CA GLU A 465 -30.96 5.67 26.20
C GLU A 465 -32.11 4.69 26.44
N VAL A 466 -33.23 5.16 26.99
CA VAL A 466 -34.40 4.31 27.32
C VAL A 466 -35.01 3.72 26.05
N SER A 467 -35.24 4.58 25.05
CA SER A 467 -35.78 4.17 23.75
C SER A 467 -34.71 3.64 22.79
N ARG A 468 -33.43 3.70 23.18
CA ARG A 468 -32.25 3.48 22.34
C ARG A 468 -32.34 4.16 20.98
N THR A 469 -32.79 5.42 20.99
CA THR A 469 -33.00 6.19 19.76
C THR A 469 -32.00 7.33 19.66
N PHE A 470 -31.22 7.31 18.59
CA PHE A 470 -30.33 8.38 18.16
C PHE A 470 -31.07 9.29 17.19
N ARG A 471 -30.87 10.59 17.33
CA ARG A 471 -31.28 11.60 16.36
C ARG A 471 -30.09 12.50 16.03
N GLY A 472 -29.97 12.87 14.77
CA GLY A 472 -28.92 13.77 14.31
C GLY A 472 -29.23 14.29 12.91
N ASP A 473 -28.60 15.40 12.56
CA ASP A 473 -28.76 16.04 11.26
C ASP A 473 -27.42 16.07 10.51
N ILE A 474 -27.45 15.92 9.19
CA ILE A 474 -26.34 16.30 8.32
C ILE A 474 -26.72 17.61 7.64
N LEU A 475 -25.90 18.66 7.82
CA LEU A 475 -26.17 20.00 7.33
C LEU A 475 -25.26 20.30 6.13
N TRP A 476 -25.53 19.68 4.98
CA TRP A 476 -24.68 19.77 3.77
C TRP A 476 -24.30 21.20 3.39
N MET A 477 -25.29 22.08 3.29
CA MET A 477 -25.06 23.47 2.88
C MET A 477 -24.25 24.25 3.91
N GLU A 478 -24.46 23.98 5.20
CA GLU A 478 -23.77 24.69 6.28
C GLU A 478 -22.32 24.22 6.45
N ASP A 479 -22.11 22.90 6.43
CA ASP A 479 -20.81 22.29 6.69
C ASP A 479 -19.87 22.30 5.46
N PHE A 480 -20.43 22.23 4.25
CA PHE A 480 -19.64 22.08 3.01
C PHE A 480 -19.92 23.17 1.95
N GLY A 481 -20.84 24.10 2.21
CA GLY A 481 -21.15 25.20 1.28
C GLY A 481 -21.82 24.75 -0.02
N THR A 482 -22.37 23.54 -0.07
CA THR A 482 -23.05 22.95 -1.22
C THR A 482 -24.11 21.94 -0.77
N THR A 483 -25.01 21.55 -1.67
CA THR A 483 -25.96 20.45 -1.48
C THR A 483 -25.41 19.12 -1.98
N TRP A 484 -26.03 18.00 -1.57
CA TRP A 484 -25.77 16.68 -2.17
C TRP A 484 -27.06 16.12 -2.76
N THR A 485 -27.09 15.95 -4.09
CA THR A 485 -28.28 15.52 -4.85
C THR A 485 -29.48 16.47 -4.72
N GLY A 486 -29.22 17.76 -4.53
CA GLY A 486 -30.22 18.82 -4.34
C GLY A 486 -30.67 19.02 -2.90
N ASP A 487 -30.24 18.17 -1.96
CA ASP A 487 -30.63 18.26 -0.56
C ASP A 487 -29.62 19.08 0.27
N SER A 488 -30.11 20.08 0.98
CA SER A 488 -29.30 20.91 1.88
C SER A 488 -29.16 20.33 3.28
N LYS A 489 -30.05 19.40 3.65
CA LYS A 489 -30.13 18.81 4.99
C LYS A 489 -30.72 17.41 4.93
N TRP A 490 -30.11 16.48 5.65
CA TRP A 490 -30.68 15.17 5.95
C TRP A 490 -30.93 15.04 7.46
N SER A 491 -32.04 14.44 7.86
CA SER A 491 -32.41 14.22 9.26
C SER A 491 -32.53 12.73 9.55
N TYR A 492 -31.85 12.28 10.59
CA TYR A 492 -31.76 10.89 10.97
C TYR A 492 -32.46 10.62 12.30
N GLU A 493 -33.18 9.51 12.33
CA GLU A 493 -33.70 8.85 13.53
C GLU A 493 -33.32 7.37 13.42
N MET A 494 -32.56 6.85 14.37
CA MET A 494 -32.11 5.45 14.38
C MET A 494 -32.44 4.81 15.72
N THR A 495 -33.20 3.73 15.72
CA THR A 495 -33.50 2.94 16.92
C THR A 495 -32.69 1.64 16.88
N PHE A 496 -31.92 1.40 17.94
CA PHE A 496 -31.03 0.24 18.04
C PHE A 496 -31.65 -0.89 18.85
N ASP A 497 -31.22 -2.11 18.57
CA ASP A 497 -31.56 -3.26 19.39
C ASP A 497 -30.97 -3.16 20.80
N PRO A 498 -31.49 -3.93 21.78
CA PRO A 498 -31.03 -3.87 23.16
C PRO A 498 -29.53 -4.11 23.35
N SER A 499 -28.89 -4.81 22.41
CA SER A 499 -27.46 -5.15 22.48
C SER A 499 -26.60 -4.39 21.46
N PHE A 500 -27.14 -3.40 20.74
CA PHE A 500 -26.39 -2.59 19.76
C PHE A 500 -25.70 -3.42 18.66
N ARG A 501 -26.32 -4.52 18.25
CA ARG A 501 -25.91 -5.36 17.13
C ARG A 501 -26.36 -4.81 15.78
N PHE A 502 -27.50 -4.14 15.69
CA PHE A 502 -28.03 -3.58 14.45
C PHE A 502 -29.01 -2.43 14.70
N VAL A 503 -29.29 -1.67 13.63
CA VAL A 503 -30.36 -0.67 13.62
C VAL A 503 -31.68 -1.36 13.29
N ILE A 504 -32.65 -1.34 14.20
CA ILE A 504 -33.96 -2.01 14.05
C ILE A 504 -34.87 -1.21 13.13
N SER A 505 -34.95 0.10 13.37
CA SER A 505 -35.94 0.96 12.74
C SER A 505 -35.51 2.43 12.80
N GLY A 506 -36.31 3.30 12.20
CA GLY A 506 -36.08 4.73 12.14
C GLY A 506 -36.12 5.24 10.71
N THR A 507 -35.72 6.49 10.51
CA THR A 507 -35.80 7.15 9.20
C THR A 507 -34.55 7.96 8.87
N CYS A 508 -34.24 8.02 7.58
CA CYS A 508 -33.36 9.03 6.98
C CYS A 508 -34.22 9.91 6.06
N ALA A 509 -34.58 11.09 6.55
CA ALA A 509 -35.47 12.03 5.86
C ALA A 509 -34.67 13.11 5.12
N MET A 510 -35.07 13.34 3.86
CA MET A 510 -34.53 14.37 2.97
C MET A 510 -35.63 15.37 2.63
N ALA A 511 -35.27 16.57 2.17
CA ALA A 511 -36.27 17.56 1.81
C ALA A 511 -36.99 17.13 0.52
N ASN A 512 -38.32 17.03 0.54
CA ASN A 512 -39.13 16.70 -0.64
C ASN A 512 -38.99 15.26 -1.19
N ARG A 513 -38.48 14.32 -0.38
CA ARG A 513 -38.46 12.88 -0.73
C ARG A 513 -39.10 12.07 0.38
N ASP A 514 -39.61 10.91 0.02
CA ASP A 514 -40.06 9.94 1.03
C ASP A 514 -38.84 9.48 1.86
N PRO A 515 -38.97 9.39 3.19
CA PRO A 515 -37.86 9.01 4.05
C PRO A 515 -37.51 7.54 3.87
N HIS A 516 -36.22 7.25 3.71
CA HIS A 516 -35.72 5.87 3.75
C HIS A 516 -35.91 5.30 5.16
N GLN A 517 -36.32 4.04 5.23
CA GLN A 517 -36.62 3.35 6.48
C GLN A 517 -35.47 2.42 6.87
N PHE A 518 -34.95 2.58 8.10
CA PHE A 518 -33.99 1.62 8.65
C PHE A 518 -34.67 0.28 8.92
N GLY A 519 -33.92 -0.81 8.71
CA GLY A 519 -34.44 -2.17 8.77
C GLY A 519 -35.31 -2.57 7.57
N LYS A 520 -35.51 -1.70 6.58
CA LYS A 520 -36.21 -2.03 5.35
C LYS A 520 -35.39 -1.65 4.12
N ASP A 521 -35.18 -0.34 3.94
CA ASP A 521 -34.42 0.19 2.82
C ASP A 521 -32.94 0.28 3.18
N LEU A 522 -32.64 0.55 4.46
CA LEU A 522 -31.29 0.71 4.99
C LEU A 522 -31.01 -0.34 6.08
N ILE A 523 -30.10 -1.27 5.80
CA ILE A 523 -29.69 -2.32 6.73
C ILE A 523 -28.30 -2.01 7.26
N TYR A 524 -28.18 -1.92 8.58
CA TYR A 524 -26.95 -1.56 9.27
C TYR A 524 -26.68 -2.52 10.42
N ILE A 525 -25.49 -3.12 10.39
CA ILE A 525 -25.04 -4.10 11.38
C ILE A 525 -23.76 -3.58 12.03
N ASN A 526 -23.59 -3.85 13.31
CA ASN A 526 -22.40 -3.48 14.05
C ASN A 526 -21.18 -4.18 13.44
N ALA A 527 -20.22 -3.38 12.99
CA ALA A 527 -19.08 -3.84 12.23
C ALA A 527 -18.17 -4.78 13.05
N ALA A 528 -18.18 -4.65 14.38
CA ALA A 528 -17.40 -5.53 15.26
C ALA A 528 -17.90 -6.98 15.26
N LEU A 529 -19.14 -7.22 14.84
CA LEU A 529 -19.70 -8.57 14.76
C LEU A 529 -19.19 -9.36 13.56
N GLU A 530 -18.53 -8.73 12.58
CA GLU A 530 -17.97 -9.41 11.43
C GLU A 530 -17.01 -10.54 11.85
N VAL A 531 -16.14 -10.27 12.84
CA VAL A 531 -15.20 -11.24 13.37
C VAL A 531 -15.94 -12.40 14.04
N VAL A 532 -16.96 -12.10 14.84
CA VAL A 532 -17.79 -13.11 15.51
C VAL A 532 -18.50 -14.01 14.50
N PHE A 533 -19.08 -13.43 13.45
CA PHE A 533 -19.74 -14.19 12.39
C PHE A 533 -18.75 -15.06 11.62
N ARG A 534 -17.55 -14.54 11.35
CA ARG A 534 -16.50 -15.27 10.66
C ARG A 534 -15.99 -16.44 11.50
N GLU A 535 -15.67 -16.21 12.76
CA GLU A 535 -15.21 -17.24 13.69
C GLU A 535 -16.25 -18.36 13.85
N ALA A 536 -17.54 -18.00 13.95
CA ALA A 536 -18.64 -18.97 14.02
C ALA A 536 -18.85 -19.78 12.72
N LEU A 537 -18.37 -19.29 11.57
CA LEU A 537 -18.41 -20.01 10.29
C LEU A 537 -17.15 -20.84 10.05
N GLU A 538 -15.99 -20.35 10.50
CA GLU A 538 -14.69 -21.01 10.36
C GLU A 538 -14.48 -22.12 11.42
N SER A 539 -15.13 -22.03 12.58
CA SER A 539 -15.18 -23.09 13.57
C SER A 539 -15.90 -24.30 12.95
N SER A 540 -15.11 -25.21 12.37
CA SER A 540 -15.49 -26.25 11.43
C SER A 540 -16.47 -27.34 11.93
N ASN A 541 -17.21 -27.09 13.01
CA ASN A 541 -18.08 -28.08 13.67
C ASN A 541 -19.52 -27.66 13.95
N SER A 542 -20.00 -26.44 13.70
CA SER A 542 -21.46 -26.27 13.58
C SER A 542 -21.93 -25.01 12.82
N THR A 543 -22.63 -25.23 11.71
CA THR A 543 -23.64 -24.29 11.21
C THR A 543 -24.66 -23.89 12.30
N GLY A 544 -24.74 -24.68 13.38
CA GLY A 544 -25.55 -24.41 14.58
C GLY A 544 -25.22 -23.09 15.27
N GLU A 545 -23.94 -22.77 15.52
CA GLU A 545 -23.54 -21.52 16.18
C GLU A 545 -23.99 -20.30 15.37
N TYR A 546 -23.76 -20.31 14.05
CA TYR A 546 -24.23 -19.25 13.18
C TYR A 546 -25.77 -19.14 13.15
N ILE A 547 -26.48 -20.27 13.08
CA ILE A 547 -27.95 -20.31 13.15
C ILE A 547 -28.45 -19.75 14.48
N ASP A 548 -27.76 -20.01 15.59
CA ASP A 548 -28.13 -19.50 16.90
C ASP A 548 -27.91 -17.98 16.99
N ILE A 549 -26.86 -17.44 16.36
CA ILE A 549 -26.70 -15.99 16.22
C ILE A 549 -27.84 -15.39 15.38
N LEU A 550 -28.24 -16.04 14.28
CA LEU A 550 -29.39 -15.60 13.47
C LEU A 550 -30.71 -15.64 14.27
N ARG A 551 -30.95 -16.69 15.04
CA ARG A 551 -32.12 -16.81 15.92
C ARG A 551 -32.13 -15.72 16.97
N GLU A 552 -30.97 -15.41 17.54
CA GLU A 552 -30.79 -14.35 18.51
C GLU A 552 -31.05 -12.97 17.88
N CYS A 553 -30.53 -12.69 16.68
CA CYS A 553 -30.81 -11.45 15.94
C CYS A 553 -32.32 -11.29 15.68
N ARG A 554 -32.99 -12.38 15.24
CA ARG A 554 -34.45 -12.39 15.05
C ARG A 554 -35.20 -12.15 16.37
N HIS A 555 -34.75 -12.75 17.46
CA HIS A 555 -35.33 -12.56 18.79
C HIS A 555 -35.23 -11.10 19.24
N TYR A 556 -34.13 -10.42 18.92
CA TYR A 556 -33.93 -8.99 19.19
C TYR A 556 -34.60 -8.04 18.19
N GLY A 557 -35.45 -8.56 17.30
CA GLY A 557 -36.27 -7.74 16.42
C GLY A 557 -35.59 -7.35 15.11
N ALA A 558 -34.57 -8.08 14.67
CA ALA A 558 -34.06 -7.93 13.30
C ALA A 558 -35.21 -8.11 12.30
N SER A 559 -35.33 -7.16 11.38
CA SER A 559 -36.33 -7.23 10.31
C SER A 559 -36.04 -8.39 9.35
N GLU A 560 -37.03 -8.74 8.54
CA GLU A 560 -36.86 -9.75 7.50
C GLU A 560 -35.73 -9.37 6.51
N ALA A 561 -35.64 -8.10 6.14
CA ALA A 561 -34.57 -7.59 5.28
C ALA A 561 -33.19 -7.73 5.95
N THR A 562 -33.06 -7.38 7.23
CA THR A 562 -31.82 -7.57 8.00
C THR A 562 -31.44 -9.05 8.08
N MET A 563 -32.42 -9.95 8.31
CA MET A 563 -32.20 -11.39 8.33
C MET A 563 -31.76 -11.94 6.98
N GLN A 564 -32.34 -11.44 5.88
CA GLN A 564 -31.93 -11.78 4.52
C GLN A 564 -30.48 -11.35 4.26
N CYS A 565 -30.14 -10.10 4.58
CA CYS A 565 -28.77 -9.59 4.43
C CYS A 565 -27.76 -10.41 5.24
N LEU A 566 -28.08 -10.77 6.49
CA LEU A 566 -27.25 -11.66 7.29
C LEU A 566 -27.08 -13.04 6.61
N GLY A 567 -28.16 -13.62 6.09
CA GLY A 567 -28.12 -14.88 5.35
C GLY A 567 -27.25 -14.81 4.08
N GLU A 568 -27.32 -13.73 3.32
CA GLU A 568 -26.48 -13.50 2.14
C GLU A 568 -25.01 -13.37 2.52
N VAL A 569 -24.70 -12.70 3.64
CA VAL A 569 -23.34 -12.61 4.18
C VAL A 569 -22.85 -13.99 4.60
N ALA A 570 -23.69 -14.79 5.27
CA ALA A 570 -23.37 -16.18 5.60
C ALA A 570 -23.01 -16.99 4.36
N LEU A 571 -23.84 -16.91 3.33
CA LEU A 571 -23.64 -17.63 2.07
C LEU A 571 -22.38 -17.15 1.37
N SER A 572 -22.11 -15.85 1.36
CA SER A 572 -20.88 -15.28 0.80
C SER A 572 -19.64 -15.77 1.54
N LEU A 573 -19.70 -15.90 2.87
CA LEU A 573 -18.60 -16.38 3.70
C LEU A 573 -18.41 -17.91 3.54
N MET A 574 -19.51 -18.68 3.47
CA MET A 574 -19.46 -20.15 3.31
C MET A 574 -19.04 -20.58 1.91
N ASN A 575 -19.43 -19.84 0.86
CA ASN A 575 -19.21 -20.30 -0.49
C ASN A 575 -17.74 -20.26 -0.92
N ASN A 576 -16.85 -19.57 -0.19
CA ASN A 576 -15.43 -19.38 -0.56
C ASN A 576 -15.21 -19.02 -2.06
N GLY A 577 -16.27 -18.60 -2.73
CA GLY A 577 -16.40 -18.61 -4.18
C GLY A 577 -16.16 -17.19 -4.66
N GLU A 578 -15.03 -17.03 -5.34
CA GLU A 578 -14.59 -15.82 -6.00
C GLU A 578 -15.70 -15.26 -6.90
N GLY A 579 -16.43 -14.24 -6.45
CA GLY A 579 -17.36 -13.51 -7.32
C GLY A 579 -18.68 -13.03 -6.73
N SER A 580 -19.01 -13.29 -5.47
CA SER A 580 -20.22 -12.71 -4.85
C SER A 580 -19.98 -11.23 -4.49
N CYS A 581 -19.92 -10.35 -5.49
CA CYS A 581 -20.11 -8.93 -5.27
C CYS A 581 -21.58 -8.72 -4.89
N PHE A 582 -21.86 -8.13 -3.73
CA PHE A 582 -23.18 -7.59 -3.46
C PHE A 582 -23.48 -6.58 -4.57
N ASP A 583 -24.60 -6.72 -5.28
CA ASP A 583 -25.06 -5.69 -6.21
C ASP A 583 -25.50 -4.49 -5.36
N LEU A 584 -24.59 -3.54 -5.17
CA LEU A 584 -24.75 -2.39 -4.28
C LEU A 584 -25.58 -1.26 -4.91
N ASN A 585 -26.31 -1.54 -6.00
CA ASN A 585 -27.30 -0.63 -6.55
C ASN A 585 -28.59 -0.69 -5.72
N LEU A 586 -28.55 -0.14 -4.50
CA LEU A 586 -29.71 0.18 -3.67
C LEU A 586 -30.06 1.66 -3.79
#